data_AF-A0A8S3ABF9-F1
#
_entry.id   AF-A0A8S3ABF9-F1
#
_cell.length_a   1.000
_cell.length_b   1.000
_cell.length_c   1.000
_cell.angle_alpha   90.00
_cell.angle_beta   90.00
_cell.angle_gamma   90.00
#
_symmetry.space_group_name_H-M   'P 1'
#
loop_
_entity.id
_entity.type
_entity.pdbx_description
1 polymer ?
#
loop_
_entity_poly.entity_id
_entity_poly.type
_entity_poly.pdbx_seq_one_letter_code
_entity_poly.pdbx_strand_id
1 'polypeptide(L)'
;MTDIEDMAEKERKINDDVDKVVDEQPQQATIESAITEEKIGLERQNETITNIHTFVFDILAFFSNAQPSLIVEYCQETKNWNQIQRFLNDENVHILPVFFCDFQERTRFSKRSSIILPQLSQSVKNDESCIGIGIDKSFEDGGVIFIKPNKIPLTEKNFKNELVLFSMNFDQQNLDLMINLETILFSYLPSIAKADEWNKLNLVNEKTAQVKSNLIYQIKRNADFFLTIHQSFVDCIQLQKVPVRLRHDTQEIINPNTLLRFTQDTELVQQAEETITEWMKEINSFYRKSTLVRQISSDSGPLDEIKYWREQVVQLNHIMNQLRLPSNRAVIYLLNIATSPRSLEWREIDKKLTQSMNEARDHYKFLMIVAKHVGPLYRNDPNSR
;
A
#
# COMPACT_ATOMS: atom_id res chain seq x y z
N MET A 1 -20.32 56.46 50.37
CA MET A 1 -19.19 56.45 49.42
C MET A 1 -18.97 55.07 48.79
N THR A 2 -19.79 54.07 49.12
CA THR A 2 -19.69 52.69 48.63
C THR A 2 -20.67 52.34 47.50
N ASP A 3 -21.71 53.14 47.27
CA ASP A 3 -22.74 52.83 46.24
C ASP A 3 -22.40 53.36 44.83
N ILE A 4 -21.38 54.23 44.70
CA ILE A 4 -20.97 54.80 43.40
C ILE A 4 -19.91 53.92 42.72
N GLU A 5 -19.06 53.24 43.49
CA GLU A 5 -18.03 52.34 42.95
C GLU A 5 -18.63 51.05 42.40
N ASP A 6 -19.64 50.49 43.07
CA ASP A 6 -20.34 49.28 42.60
C ASP A 6 -21.14 49.49 41.31
N MET A 7 -21.69 50.69 41.08
CA MET A 7 -22.36 51.02 39.80
C MET A 7 -21.36 51.15 38.65
N ALA A 8 -20.21 51.78 38.89
CA ALA A 8 -19.18 51.96 37.87
C ALA A 8 -18.54 50.62 37.45
N GLU A 9 -18.41 49.68 38.38
CA GLU A 9 -17.85 48.35 38.09
C GLU A 9 -18.85 47.44 37.34
N LYS A 10 -20.16 47.62 37.60
CA LYS A 10 -21.22 46.93 36.83
C LYS A 10 -21.35 47.45 35.41
N GLU A 11 -21.23 48.77 35.19
CA GLU A 11 -21.23 49.35 33.84
C GLU A 11 -20.01 48.95 33.02
N ARG A 12 -18.82 48.84 33.64
CA ARG A 12 -17.62 48.32 32.95
C ARG A 12 -17.78 46.87 32.51
N LYS A 13 -18.36 46.01 33.36
CA LYS A 13 -18.60 44.61 33.02
C LYS A 13 -19.61 44.43 31.88
N ILE A 14 -20.64 45.27 31.83
CA ILE A 14 -21.63 45.24 30.74
C ILE A 14 -21.00 45.72 29.42
N ASN A 15 -20.17 46.76 29.44
CA ASN A 15 -19.46 47.21 28.24
C ASN A 15 -18.42 46.18 27.75
N ASP A 16 -17.68 45.53 28.65
CA ASP A 16 -16.72 44.47 28.29
C ASP A 16 -17.40 43.23 27.70
N ASP A 17 -18.64 42.91 28.13
CA ASP A 17 -19.42 41.81 27.56
C ASP A 17 -20.09 42.20 26.23
N VAL A 18 -20.45 43.47 26.02
CA VAL A 18 -20.96 43.97 24.73
C VAL A 18 -19.84 44.01 23.68
N ASP A 19 -18.63 44.45 24.03
CA ASP A 19 -17.49 44.47 23.10
C ASP A 19 -17.04 43.05 22.69
N LYS A 20 -17.20 42.04 23.56
CA LYS A 20 -16.95 40.63 23.21
C LYS A 20 -17.99 40.03 22.26
N VAL A 21 -19.25 40.46 22.35
CA VAL A 21 -20.31 40.02 21.43
C VAL A 21 -20.16 40.67 20.04
N VAL A 22 -19.57 41.87 19.97
CA VAL A 22 -19.29 42.56 18.70
C VAL A 22 -18.11 41.92 17.94
N ASP A 23 -17.13 41.33 18.64
CA ASP A 23 -15.98 40.66 18.02
C ASP A 23 -16.26 39.23 17.50
N GLU A 24 -17.35 38.58 17.93
CA GLU A 24 -17.78 37.27 17.38
C GLU A 24 -18.54 37.40 16.05
N GLN A 25 -19.15 38.56 15.76
CA GLN A 25 -19.91 38.80 14.53
C GLN A 25 -19.07 38.75 13.23
N PRO A 26 -17.87 39.34 13.13
CA PRO A 26 -17.06 39.23 11.92
C PRO A 26 -16.57 37.79 11.66
N GLN A 27 -16.35 36.99 12.71
CA GLN A 27 -15.97 35.57 12.56
C GLN A 27 -17.16 34.72 12.08
N GLN A 28 -18.36 34.93 12.64
CA GLN A 28 -19.58 34.26 12.16
C GLN A 28 -19.92 34.65 10.71
N ALA A 29 -19.82 35.93 10.35
CA ALA A 29 -20.09 36.40 8.98
C ALA A 29 -19.11 35.81 7.95
N THR A 30 -17.83 35.64 8.33
CA THR A 30 -16.80 35.03 7.47
C THR A 30 -17.05 33.53 7.28
N ILE A 31 -17.51 32.84 8.33
CA ILE A 31 -17.89 31.43 8.27
C ILE A 31 -19.15 31.25 7.43
N GLU A 32 -20.17 32.09 7.62
CA GLU A 32 -21.40 32.06 6.83
C GLU A 32 -21.15 32.38 5.35
N SER A 33 -20.25 33.33 5.04
CA SER A 33 -19.86 33.60 3.64
C SER A 33 -19.13 32.41 3.02
N ALA A 34 -18.23 31.75 3.76
CA ALA A 34 -17.52 30.57 3.27
C ALA A 34 -18.47 29.38 3.03
N ILE A 35 -19.41 29.14 3.95
CA ILE A 35 -20.45 28.11 3.79
C ILE A 35 -21.35 28.42 2.59
N THR A 36 -21.67 29.70 2.36
CA THR A 36 -22.51 30.13 1.24
C THR A 36 -21.79 29.96 -0.11
N GLU A 37 -20.50 30.31 -0.18
CA GLU A 37 -19.68 30.09 -1.38
C GLU A 37 -19.46 28.61 -1.69
N GLU A 38 -19.24 27.77 -0.67
CA GLU A 38 -19.14 26.32 -0.81
C GLU A 38 -20.45 25.71 -1.31
N LYS A 39 -21.59 26.15 -0.77
CA LYS A 39 -22.92 25.71 -1.19
C LYS A 39 -23.27 26.13 -2.62
N ILE A 40 -22.90 27.35 -3.04
CA ILE A 40 -23.04 27.82 -4.43
C ILE A 40 -22.10 27.04 -5.37
N GLY A 41 -20.91 26.66 -4.90
CA GLY A 41 -19.97 25.81 -5.64
C GLY A 41 -20.54 24.40 -5.90
N LEU A 42 -21.10 23.78 -4.87
CA LEU A 42 -21.80 22.48 -4.95
C LEU A 42 -23.03 22.53 -5.88
N GLU A 43 -23.83 23.60 -5.82
CA GLU A 43 -24.98 23.79 -6.72
C GLU A 43 -24.56 23.93 -8.19
N ARG A 44 -23.51 24.71 -8.49
CA ARG A 44 -22.95 24.80 -9.85
C ARG A 44 -22.34 23.48 -10.33
N GLN A 45 -21.72 22.71 -9.44
CA GLN A 45 -21.17 21.40 -9.78
C GLN A 45 -22.28 20.39 -10.08
N ASN A 46 -23.37 20.39 -9.31
CA ASN A 46 -24.56 19.57 -9.56
C ASN A 46 -25.16 19.81 -10.96
N GLU A 47 -25.14 21.05 -11.45
CA GLU A 47 -25.59 21.39 -12.81
C GLU A 47 -24.65 20.88 -13.92
N THR A 48 -23.40 20.52 -13.58
CA THR A 48 -22.37 20.04 -14.53
C THR A 48 -22.15 18.53 -14.50
N ILE A 49 -22.85 17.78 -13.65
CA ILE A 49 -22.76 16.32 -13.63
C ILE A 49 -23.31 15.76 -14.93
N THR A 50 -22.43 15.13 -15.70
CA THR A 50 -22.77 14.44 -16.95
C THR A 50 -22.87 12.92 -16.75
N ASN A 51 -23.26 12.16 -17.79
CA ASN A 51 -23.36 10.70 -17.67
C ASN A 51 -21.99 10.04 -17.46
N ILE A 52 -20.90 10.68 -17.89
CA ILE A 52 -19.54 10.20 -17.64
C ILE A 52 -19.23 10.25 -16.13
N HIS A 53 -19.67 11.32 -15.45
CA HIS A 53 -19.49 11.47 -14.00
C HIS A 53 -20.29 10.41 -13.25
N THR A 54 -21.57 10.25 -13.58
CA THR A 54 -22.41 9.22 -12.95
C THR A 54 -21.83 7.83 -13.17
N PHE A 55 -21.30 7.54 -14.37
CA PHE A 55 -20.62 6.27 -14.63
C PHE A 55 -19.40 6.05 -13.73
N VAL A 56 -18.54 7.07 -13.57
CA VAL A 56 -17.39 6.99 -12.66
C VAL A 56 -17.88 6.75 -11.22
N PHE A 57 -18.90 7.49 -10.78
CA PHE A 57 -19.44 7.36 -9.41
C PHE A 57 -20.07 5.99 -9.16
N ASP A 58 -20.81 5.44 -10.12
CA ASP A 58 -21.41 4.12 -10.02
C ASP A 58 -20.34 3.01 -9.91
N ILE A 59 -19.26 3.12 -10.69
CA ILE A 59 -18.13 2.20 -10.60
C ILE A 59 -17.45 2.30 -9.23
N LEU A 60 -17.24 3.52 -8.73
CA LEU A 60 -16.66 3.73 -7.41
C LEU A 60 -17.56 3.18 -6.30
N ALA A 61 -18.87 3.42 -6.37
CA ALA A 61 -19.85 2.87 -5.42
C ALA A 61 -19.85 1.34 -5.43
N PHE A 62 -19.81 0.74 -6.62
CA PHE A 62 -19.78 -0.72 -6.80
C PHE A 62 -18.54 -1.35 -6.16
N PHE A 63 -17.34 -0.85 -6.45
CA PHE A 63 -16.11 -1.46 -5.97
C PHE A 63 -15.76 -1.11 -4.51
N SER A 64 -16.19 0.07 -4.01
CA SER A 64 -16.04 0.42 -2.59
C SER A 64 -17.11 -0.18 -1.68
N ASN A 65 -18.20 -0.72 -2.26
CA ASN A 65 -19.40 -1.13 -1.54
C ASN A 65 -19.99 0.00 -0.65
N ALA A 66 -19.78 1.26 -1.05
CA ALA A 66 -20.28 2.43 -0.35
C ALA A 66 -21.64 2.89 -0.87
N GLN A 67 -22.34 3.67 -0.06
CA GLN A 67 -23.61 4.29 -0.50
C GLN A 67 -23.34 5.30 -1.63
N PRO A 68 -24.09 5.25 -2.75
CA PRO A 68 -23.88 6.16 -3.88
C PRO A 68 -23.90 7.65 -3.51
N SER A 69 -24.74 8.04 -2.54
CA SER A 69 -24.81 9.43 -2.07
C SER A 69 -23.50 9.93 -1.47
N LEU A 70 -22.78 9.08 -0.73
CA LEU A 70 -21.49 9.41 -0.12
C LEU A 70 -20.39 9.54 -1.19
N ILE A 71 -20.46 8.72 -2.25
CA ILE A 71 -19.52 8.79 -3.38
C ILE A 71 -19.67 10.12 -4.13
N VAL A 72 -20.92 10.54 -4.38
CA VAL A 72 -21.21 11.80 -5.06
C VAL A 72 -20.66 12.97 -4.25
N GLU A 73 -20.98 13.06 -2.96
CA GLU A 73 -20.49 14.11 -2.07
C GLU A 73 -18.95 14.16 -2.04
N TYR A 74 -18.31 13.00 -1.91
CA TYR A 74 -16.86 12.90 -1.91
C TYR A 74 -16.22 13.35 -3.24
N CYS A 75 -16.79 12.94 -4.37
CA CYS A 75 -16.26 13.31 -5.68
C CYS A 75 -16.50 14.78 -6.03
N GLN A 76 -17.51 15.41 -5.41
CA GLN A 76 -17.81 16.83 -5.57
C GLN A 76 -16.89 17.74 -4.74
N GLU A 77 -16.20 17.21 -3.73
CA GLU A 77 -15.16 17.97 -3.03
C GLU A 77 -14.18 18.60 -4.04
N THR A 78 -13.97 19.92 -3.94
CA THR A 78 -13.29 20.73 -4.96
C THR A 78 -11.98 20.11 -5.47
N LYS A 79 -11.17 19.53 -4.58
CA LYS A 79 -9.91 18.87 -4.94
C LYS A 79 -10.13 17.64 -5.83
N ASN A 80 -11.06 16.77 -5.43
CA ASN A 80 -11.39 15.52 -6.11
C ASN A 80 -12.07 15.79 -7.45
N TRP A 81 -13.01 16.72 -7.47
CA TRP A 81 -13.70 17.16 -8.69
C TRP A 81 -12.70 17.66 -9.74
N ASN A 82 -11.75 18.51 -9.33
CA ASN A 82 -10.71 19.01 -10.23
C ASN A 82 -9.82 17.89 -10.80
N GLN A 83 -9.49 16.87 -10.01
CA GLN A 83 -8.73 15.72 -10.49
C GLN A 83 -9.53 14.91 -11.51
N ILE A 84 -10.82 14.67 -11.26
CA ILE A 84 -11.72 13.99 -12.19
C ILE A 84 -11.84 14.79 -13.48
N GLN A 85 -12.11 16.10 -13.41
CA GLN A 85 -12.20 16.97 -14.59
C GLN A 85 -10.91 16.98 -15.43
N ARG A 86 -9.75 17.03 -14.79
CA ARG A 86 -8.47 16.92 -15.49
C ARG A 86 -8.35 15.58 -16.20
N PHE A 87 -8.69 14.48 -15.56
CA PHE A 87 -8.70 13.18 -16.21
C PHE A 87 -9.69 13.10 -17.38
N LEU A 88 -10.89 13.67 -17.26
CA LEU A 88 -11.87 13.63 -18.34
C LEU A 88 -11.42 14.47 -19.55
N ASN A 89 -10.89 15.68 -19.33
CA ASN A 89 -10.69 16.67 -20.37
C ASN A 89 -9.25 16.80 -20.90
N ASP A 90 -8.22 16.50 -20.09
CA ASP A 90 -6.81 16.68 -20.45
C ASP A 90 -6.22 15.44 -21.13
N GLU A 91 -5.57 15.61 -22.27
CA GLU A 91 -4.87 14.54 -23.00
C GLU A 91 -3.65 14.02 -22.24
N ASN A 92 -3.03 14.87 -21.41
CA ASN A 92 -1.84 14.50 -20.63
C ASN A 92 -2.20 13.64 -19.41
N VAL A 93 -3.42 13.78 -18.89
CA VAL A 93 -3.93 13.01 -17.75
C VAL A 93 -4.73 11.82 -18.26
N HIS A 94 -4.06 10.67 -18.39
CA HIS A 94 -4.62 9.45 -18.99
C HIS A 94 -4.87 8.33 -17.98
N ILE A 95 -4.52 8.54 -16.72
CA ILE A 95 -4.73 7.58 -15.62
C ILE A 95 -5.34 8.33 -14.45
N LEU A 96 -6.43 7.80 -13.90
CA LEU A 96 -7.05 8.26 -12.67
C LEU A 96 -7.11 7.07 -11.71
N PRO A 97 -6.17 6.97 -10.76
CA PRO A 97 -6.24 5.97 -9.71
C PRO A 97 -7.13 6.44 -8.56
N VAL A 98 -7.99 5.54 -8.10
CA VAL A 98 -8.86 5.76 -6.95
C VAL A 98 -8.69 4.58 -6.00
N PHE A 99 -8.38 4.86 -4.74
CA PHE A 99 -8.11 3.86 -3.71
C PHE A 99 -9.21 3.86 -2.67
N PHE A 100 -9.43 2.70 -2.07
CA PHE A 100 -10.37 2.50 -0.98
C PHE A 100 -9.59 2.23 0.31
N CYS A 101 -10.01 2.86 1.41
CA CYS A 101 -9.49 2.65 2.76
C CYS A 101 -10.62 2.15 3.68
N ASP A 102 -10.28 1.23 4.57
CA ASP A 102 -11.15 0.33 5.31
C ASP A 102 -12.41 0.99 5.91
N PHE A 103 -13.58 0.46 5.53
CA PHE A 103 -14.87 0.80 6.13
C PHE A 103 -15.19 -0.10 7.34
N GLN A 104 -14.55 -1.26 7.48
CA GLN A 104 -14.93 -2.29 8.46
C GLN A 104 -14.40 -2.00 9.87
N GLU A 105 -13.20 -1.45 10.05
CA GLU A 105 -12.71 -1.11 11.40
C GLU A 105 -13.51 0.01 12.08
N ARG A 106 -14.09 0.94 11.32
CA ARG A 106 -14.91 2.05 11.89
C ARG A 106 -16.23 1.57 12.50
N THR A 107 -16.74 0.40 12.13
CA THR A 107 -18.01 -0.14 12.67
C THR A 107 -17.85 -0.98 13.95
N ARG A 108 -16.63 -1.39 14.34
CA ARG A 108 -16.40 -2.13 15.60
C ARG A 108 -16.49 -1.24 16.85
N PHE A 109 -16.31 0.07 16.72
CA PHE A 109 -16.48 1.03 17.81
C PHE A 109 -17.91 1.60 17.93
N SER A 110 -18.81 1.32 16.99
CA SER A 110 -20.20 1.84 17.00
C SER A 110 -21.26 0.83 17.48
N LYS A 111 -20.87 -0.35 17.99
CA LYS A 111 -21.78 -1.34 18.58
C LYS A 111 -21.51 -1.58 20.05
N ARG A 112 -21.51 -0.52 20.86
CA ARG A 112 -21.95 -0.60 22.26
C ARG A 112 -22.80 0.61 22.60
N SER A 113 -23.86 0.33 23.36
CA SER A 113 -24.80 1.24 24.01
C SER A 113 -25.80 2.00 23.13
N SER A 114 -27.00 1.45 23.12
CA SER A 114 -28.26 2.20 23.18
C SER A 114 -28.28 3.24 24.33
N ILE A 115 -28.76 4.45 23.99
CA ILE A 115 -29.40 5.48 24.83
C ILE A 115 -28.49 6.49 25.58
N ILE A 116 -28.82 7.78 25.35
CA ILE A 116 -28.47 9.07 25.99
C ILE A 116 -27.26 9.84 25.43
N LEU A 117 -27.56 10.98 24.79
CA LEU A 117 -26.66 12.11 24.50
C LEU A 117 -26.12 12.73 25.80
N PRO A 118 -24.82 13.05 25.85
CA PRO A 118 -24.41 14.36 26.35
C PRO A 118 -23.62 15.11 25.29
N GLN A 119 -23.94 16.39 25.17
CA GLN A 119 -23.19 17.36 24.39
C GLN A 119 -21.72 17.35 24.80
N LEU A 120 -20.82 17.14 23.84
CA LEU A 120 -19.42 17.47 23.95
C LEU A 120 -18.98 18.21 22.69
N SER A 121 -18.66 19.47 22.94
CA SER A 121 -17.96 20.42 22.12
C SER A 121 -16.60 19.91 21.62
N GLN A 122 -16.40 20.12 20.32
CA GLN A 122 -15.15 20.52 19.63
C GLN A 122 -13.91 19.59 19.66
N SER A 123 -13.49 19.28 18.43
CA SER A 123 -12.22 18.66 18.00
C SER A 123 -12.15 17.12 17.98
N VAL A 124 -13.02 16.51 17.18
CA VAL A 124 -12.60 15.34 16.40
C VAL A 124 -12.16 15.90 15.06
N LYS A 125 -10.86 15.82 14.75
CA LYS A 125 -10.36 16.10 13.41
C LYS A 125 -11.13 15.20 12.44
N ASN A 126 -11.70 15.80 11.41
CA ASN A 126 -12.31 15.11 10.29
C ASN A 126 -11.23 14.30 9.56
N ASP A 127 -10.97 13.08 10.02
CA ASP A 127 -10.03 12.17 9.36
C ASP A 127 -10.71 11.53 8.14
N GLU A 128 -10.38 12.18 7.02
CA GLU A 128 -10.43 11.81 5.60
C GLU A 128 -11.34 10.61 5.23
N SER A 129 -12.24 10.93 4.30
CA SER A 129 -12.96 10.02 3.41
C SER A 129 -12.29 8.66 3.14
N CYS A 130 -13.09 7.58 3.21
CA CYS A 130 -12.72 6.19 2.89
C CYS A 130 -12.27 5.96 1.42
N ILE A 131 -12.11 7.01 0.65
CA ILE A 131 -11.71 7.01 -0.75
C ILE A 131 -10.61 8.05 -0.91
N GLY A 132 -9.59 7.72 -1.69
CA GLY A 132 -8.50 8.61 -2.06
C GLY A 132 -8.35 8.67 -3.57
N ILE A 133 -8.35 9.86 -4.16
CA ILE A 133 -8.06 10.05 -5.59
C ILE A 133 -6.63 10.57 -5.75
N GLY A 134 -5.87 9.93 -6.63
CA GLY A 134 -4.50 10.32 -6.97
C GLY A 134 -3.43 9.36 -6.45
N ILE A 135 -2.21 9.54 -6.95
CA ILE A 135 -1.05 8.63 -6.79
C ILE A 135 -0.31 8.75 -5.45
N ASP A 136 -0.63 9.75 -4.63
CA ASP A 136 0.13 10.08 -3.42
C ASP A 136 -0.36 9.36 -2.15
N LYS A 137 -1.38 8.49 -2.25
CA LYS A 137 -1.97 7.75 -1.12
C LYS A 137 -1.55 6.27 -1.12
N SER A 138 -1.41 5.67 0.06
CA SER A 138 -1.08 4.25 0.24
C SER A 138 -2.24 3.35 -0.22
N PHE A 139 -1.89 2.26 -0.89
CA PHE A 139 -2.83 1.23 -1.34
C PHE A 139 -3.08 0.26 -0.17
N GLU A 140 -4.09 0.53 0.65
CA GLU A 140 -4.31 -0.27 1.86
C GLU A 140 -5.31 -1.42 1.65
N ASP A 141 -6.47 -1.17 1.01
CA ASP A 141 -7.54 -2.19 0.92
C ASP A 141 -8.04 -2.51 -0.50
N GLY A 142 -7.79 -1.62 -1.46
CA GLY A 142 -8.19 -1.85 -2.84
C GLY A 142 -8.21 -0.57 -3.66
N GLY A 143 -8.58 -0.69 -4.93
CA GLY A 143 -8.80 0.47 -5.76
C GLY A 143 -9.26 0.16 -7.19
N VAL A 144 -9.71 1.20 -7.86
CA VAL A 144 -10.02 1.20 -9.29
C VAL A 144 -9.12 2.20 -9.99
N ILE A 145 -8.49 1.76 -11.06
CA ILE A 145 -7.72 2.62 -11.96
C ILE A 145 -8.51 2.77 -13.25
N PHE A 146 -8.81 4.01 -13.59
CA PHE A 146 -9.40 4.40 -14.87
C PHE A 146 -8.28 4.80 -15.82
N ILE A 147 -8.29 4.26 -17.04
CA ILE A 147 -7.24 4.49 -18.04
C ILE A 147 -7.88 4.93 -19.36
N LYS A 148 -7.27 5.93 -20.01
CA LYS A 148 -7.55 6.35 -21.38
C LYS A 148 -6.41 5.88 -22.29
N PRO A 149 -6.47 4.67 -22.90
CA PRO A 149 -5.35 4.10 -23.64
C PRO A 149 -4.89 4.98 -24.81
N ASN A 150 -5.84 5.61 -25.50
CA ASN A 150 -5.57 6.46 -26.65
C ASN A 150 -5.28 7.92 -26.29
N LYS A 151 -5.32 8.28 -24.99
CA LYS A 151 -5.03 9.64 -24.47
C LYS A 151 -5.91 10.76 -25.05
N ILE A 152 -7.13 10.44 -25.46
CA ILE A 152 -8.11 11.40 -26.00
C ILE A 152 -9.03 11.88 -24.86
N PRO A 153 -9.56 13.12 -24.90
CA PRO A 153 -10.57 13.56 -23.96
C PRO A 153 -11.85 12.72 -24.04
N LEU A 154 -12.48 12.48 -22.89
CA LEU A 154 -13.70 11.69 -22.79
C LEU A 154 -14.92 12.58 -23.07
N THR A 155 -15.81 12.06 -23.89
CA THR A 155 -17.07 12.67 -24.32
C THR A 155 -18.18 11.65 -24.16
N GLU A 156 -19.43 12.13 -24.11
CA GLU A 156 -20.63 11.29 -24.02
C GLU A 156 -20.71 10.19 -25.10
N LYS A 157 -20.03 10.39 -26.23
CA LYS A 157 -20.04 9.45 -27.36
C LYS A 157 -18.93 8.40 -27.30
N ASN A 158 -17.78 8.70 -26.70
CA ASN A 158 -16.60 7.83 -26.76
C ASN A 158 -16.27 7.13 -25.43
N PHE A 159 -16.77 7.62 -24.29
CA PHE A 159 -16.27 7.17 -22.99
C PHE A 159 -16.40 5.66 -22.74
N LYS A 160 -17.46 5.03 -23.26
CA LYS A 160 -17.66 3.57 -23.12
C LYS A 160 -16.63 2.72 -23.85
N ASN A 161 -16.03 3.23 -24.92
CA ASN A 161 -15.05 2.51 -25.73
C ASN A 161 -13.61 2.89 -25.36
N GLU A 162 -13.41 4.12 -24.90
CA GLU A 162 -12.09 4.68 -24.60
C GLU A 162 -11.65 4.46 -23.15
N LEU A 163 -12.58 4.16 -22.24
CA LEU A 163 -12.30 3.97 -20.83
C LEU A 163 -12.02 2.50 -20.54
N VAL A 164 -10.82 2.22 -20.05
CA VAL A 164 -10.45 0.90 -19.53
C VAL A 164 -10.44 0.98 -18.01
N LEU A 165 -11.12 0.02 -17.38
CA LEU A 165 -11.23 -0.11 -15.94
C LEU A 165 -10.31 -1.22 -15.47
N PHE A 166 -9.58 -0.94 -14.39
CA PHE A 166 -8.70 -1.90 -13.75
C PHE A 166 -8.95 -1.88 -12.25
N SER A 167 -9.67 -2.88 -11.75
CA SER A 167 -9.92 -3.05 -10.32
C SER A 167 -8.87 -3.95 -9.69
N MET A 168 -8.37 -3.56 -8.52
CA MET A 168 -7.53 -4.37 -7.67
C MET A 168 -8.16 -4.46 -6.28
N ASN A 169 -8.19 -5.66 -5.72
CA ASN A 169 -8.52 -5.87 -4.32
C ASN A 169 -7.22 -6.15 -3.57
N PHE A 170 -7.00 -5.47 -2.44
CA PHE A 170 -5.90 -5.75 -1.54
C PHE A 170 -6.51 -6.24 -0.23
N ASP A 171 -6.78 -7.53 -0.09
CA ASP A 171 -7.15 -8.04 1.23
C ASP A 171 -5.96 -7.83 2.18
N GLN A 172 -6.21 -7.21 3.35
CA GLN A 172 -5.20 -6.83 4.34
C GLN A 172 -4.28 -7.98 4.77
N GLN A 173 -4.64 -9.23 4.46
CA GLN A 173 -3.92 -10.42 4.88
C GLN A 173 -3.01 -11.05 3.82
N ASN A 174 -3.10 -10.69 2.54
CA ASN A 174 -2.29 -11.33 1.49
C ASN A 174 -1.80 -10.33 0.45
N LEU A 175 -0.64 -10.62 -0.14
CA LEU A 175 -0.01 -9.80 -1.19
C LEU A 175 -0.75 -9.91 -2.53
N ASP A 176 -2.05 -9.60 -2.52
CA ASP A 176 -3.01 -9.79 -3.60
C ASP A 176 -2.65 -9.00 -4.85
N LEU A 177 -1.85 -7.93 -4.76
CA LEU A 177 -1.35 -7.24 -5.95
C LEU A 177 -0.60 -8.21 -6.89
N MET A 178 0.25 -9.07 -6.35
CA MET A 178 1.05 -9.99 -7.17
C MET A 178 0.16 -11.06 -7.83
N ILE A 179 -0.84 -11.57 -7.09
CA ILE A 179 -1.84 -12.49 -7.64
C ILE A 179 -2.69 -11.79 -8.71
N ASN A 180 -3.19 -10.59 -8.42
CA ASN A 180 -4.00 -9.80 -9.35
C ASN A 180 -3.21 -9.58 -10.65
N LEU A 181 -1.95 -9.14 -10.58
CA LEU A 181 -1.10 -8.96 -11.76
C LEU A 181 -0.87 -10.26 -12.53
N GLU A 182 -0.63 -11.36 -11.83
CA GLU A 182 -0.51 -12.68 -12.46
C GLU A 182 -1.79 -13.07 -13.21
N THR A 183 -2.93 -12.97 -12.53
CA THR A 183 -4.24 -13.38 -13.06
C THR A 183 -4.62 -12.53 -14.26
N ILE A 184 -4.36 -11.22 -14.20
CA ILE A 184 -4.53 -10.30 -15.32
C ILE A 184 -3.65 -10.73 -16.50
N LEU A 185 -2.34 -10.92 -16.30
CA LEU A 185 -1.45 -11.31 -17.39
C LEU A 185 -1.85 -12.63 -18.05
N PHE A 186 -2.30 -13.61 -17.26
CA PHE A 186 -2.79 -14.88 -17.80
C PHE A 186 -4.15 -14.74 -18.51
N SER A 187 -5.07 -13.92 -17.99
CA SER A 187 -6.40 -13.74 -18.59
C SER A 187 -6.35 -13.13 -20.00
N TYR A 188 -5.39 -12.24 -20.26
CA TYR A 188 -5.21 -11.61 -21.57
C TYR A 188 -4.40 -12.47 -22.55
N LEU A 189 -3.68 -13.49 -22.06
CA LEU A 189 -2.79 -14.30 -22.88
C LEU A 189 -3.49 -15.02 -24.05
N PRO A 190 -4.68 -15.64 -23.87
CA PRO A 190 -5.42 -16.25 -24.99
C PRO A 190 -5.80 -15.24 -26.07
N SER A 191 -6.22 -14.03 -25.67
CA SER A 191 -6.62 -12.97 -26.59
C SER A 191 -5.42 -12.46 -27.39
N ILE A 192 -4.29 -12.22 -26.73
CA ILE A 192 -3.04 -11.84 -27.39
C ILE A 192 -2.57 -12.97 -28.33
N ALA A 193 -2.69 -14.24 -27.92
CA ALA A 193 -2.25 -15.36 -28.74
C ALA A 193 -3.13 -15.57 -30.00
N LYS A 194 -4.42 -15.22 -29.95
CA LYS A 194 -5.39 -15.42 -31.05
C LYS A 194 -5.61 -14.18 -31.91
N ALA A 195 -5.06 -13.02 -31.55
CA ALA A 195 -5.27 -11.77 -32.27
C ALA A 195 -4.90 -11.88 -33.76
N ASP A 196 -5.80 -11.44 -34.65
CA ASP A 196 -5.57 -11.43 -36.10
C ASP A 196 -4.60 -10.30 -36.51
N GLU A 197 -4.41 -9.31 -35.64
CA GLU A 197 -3.49 -8.18 -35.79
C GLU A 197 -2.05 -8.60 -36.03
N TRP A 198 -1.64 -9.78 -35.54
CA TRP A 198 -0.31 -10.32 -35.81
C TRP A 198 -0.04 -10.45 -37.32
N ASN A 199 -1.07 -10.76 -38.11
CA ASN A 199 -0.97 -10.89 -39.57
C ASN A 199 -0.91 -9.54 -40.30
N LYS A 200 -1.20 -8.43 -39.60
CA LYS A 200 -1.13 -7.06 -40.14
C LYS A 200 0.27 -6.44 -39.97
N LEU A 201 1.18 -7.13 -39.30
CA LEU A 201 2.57 -6.70 -39.19
C LEU A 201 3.25 -6.85 -40.55
N ASN A 202 3.84 -5.78 -41.07
CA ASN A 202 4.64 -5.75 -42.31
C ASN A 202 6.00 -6.47 -42.13
N LEU A 203 6.00 -7.67 -41.56
CA LEU A 203 7.16 -8.49 -41.29
C LEU A 203 7.04 -9.80 -42.07
N VAL A 204 8.18 -10.41 -42.40
CA VAL A 204 8.20 -11.77 -42.94
C VAL A 204 7.52 -12.71 -41.92
N ASN A 205 6.66 -13.62 -42.38
CA ASN A 205 5.86 -14.52 -41.53
C ASN A 205 6.67 -15.20 -40.41
N GLU A 206 7.91 -15.64 -40.70
CA GLU A 206 8.82 -16.23 -39.70
C GLU A 206 9.21 -15.25 -38.58
N LYS A 207 9.48 -13.98 -38.93
CA LYS A 207 9.78 -12.93 -37.94
C LYS A 207 8.54 -12.59 -37.11
N THR A 208 7.36 -12.54 -37.73
CA THR A 208 6.09 -12.35 -37.03
C THR A 208 5.85 -13.45 -36.00
N ALA A 209 6.05 -14.71 -36.39
CA ALA A 209 5.91 -15.86 -35.50
C ALA A 209 6.92 -15.80 -34.34
N GLN A 210 8.17 -15.40 -34.62
CA GLN A 210 9.22 -15.26 -33.60
C GLN A 210 8.90 -14.15 -32.59
N VAL A 211 8.44 -12.98 -33.05
CA VAL A 211 8.06 -11.86 -32.18
C VAL A 211 6.88 -12.25 -31.30
N LYS A 212 5.85 -12.88 -31.89
CA LYS A 212 4.68 -13.39 -31.17
C LYS A 212 5.06 -14.41 -30.09
N SER A 213 5.86 -15.41 -30.45
CA SER A 213 6.35 -16.43 -29.50
C SER A 213 7.16 -15.80 -28.36
N ASN A 214 8.04 -14.85 -28.68
CA ASN A 214 8.84 -14.16 -27.67
C ASN A 214 7.96 -13.34 -26.70
N LEU A 215 6.97 -12.59 -27.21
CA LEU A 215 6.07 -11.83 -26.35
C LEU A 215 5.27 -12.75 -25.42
N ILE A 216 4.66 -13.80 -25.96
CA ILE A 216 3.90 -14.78 -25.17
C ILE A 216 4.80 -15.40 -24.10
N TYR A 217 6.03 -15.79 -24.45
CA TYR A 217 6.99 -16.32 -23.50
C TYR A 217 7.32 -15.32 -22.39
N GLN A 218 7.55 -14.04 -22.70
CA GLN A 218 7.82 -13.02 -21.67
C GLN A 218 6.61 -12.80 -20.76
N ILE A 219 5.39 -12.77 -21.30
CA ILE A 219 4.17 -12.61 -20.49
C ILE A 219 4.02 -13.78 -19.51
N LYS A 220 4.15 -15.03 -19.98
CA LYS A 220 4.10 -16.23 -19.11
C LYS A 220 5.16 -16.15 -18.01
N ARG A 221 6.40 -15.87 -18.40
CA ARG A 221 7.52 -15.77 -17.46
C ARG A 221 7.30 -14.69 -16.41
N ASN A 222 6.73 -13.55 -16.78
CA ASN A 222 6.42 -12.46 -15.84
C ASN A 222 5.26 -12.82 -14.91
N ALA A 223 4.24 -13.52 -15.43
CA ALA A 223 3.14 -14.00 -14.61
C ALA A 223 3.62 -15.05 -13.58
N ASP A 224 4.40 -16.04 -14.03
CA ASP A 224 5.06 -17.03 -13.15
C ASP A 224 5.97 -16.37 -12.11
N PHE A 225 6.64 -15.27 -12.50
CA PHE A 225 7.47 -14.47 -11.60
C PHE A 225 6.63 -13.89 -10.46
N PHE A 226 5.48 -13.28 -10.76
CA PHE A 226 4.60 -12.72 -9.73
C PHE A 226 4.03 -13.79 -8.81
N LEU A 227 3.58 -14.93 -9.35
CA LEU A 227 3.09 -16.05 -8.55
C LEU A 227 4.16 -16.61 -7.61
N THR A 228 5.37 -16.83 -8.13
CA THR A 228 6.50 -17.36 -7.34
C THR A 228 6.84 -16.42 -6.19
N ILE A 229 6.87 -15.11 -6.44
CA ILE A 229 7.16 -14.11 -5.40
C ILE A 229 6.05 -14.11 -4.35
N HIS A 230 4.79 -14.14 -4.77
CA HIS A 230 3.66 -14.25 -3.86
C HIS A 230 3.80 -15.47 -2.94
N GLN A 231 4.01 -16.66 -3.51
CA GLN A 231 4.21 -17.90 -2.74
C GLN A 231 5.41 -17.79 -1.79
N SER A 232 6.51 -17.19 -2.25
CA SER A 232 7.71 -16.98 -1.43
C SER A 232 7.42 -16.11 -0.21
N PHE A 233 6.59 -15.08 -0.35
CA PHE A 233 6.22 -14.21 0.76
C PHE A 233 5.27 -14.88 1.75
N VAL A 234 4.32 -15.68 1.27
CA VAL A 234 3.46 -16.51 2.15
C VAL A 234 4.32 -17.46 2.97
N ASP A 235 5.34 -18.05 2.34
CA ASP A 235 6.31 -18.94 2.98
C ASP A 235 7.40 -18.22 3.80
N CYS A 236 7.43 -16.88 3.78
CA CYS A 236 8.44 -16.12 4.51
C CYS A 236 8.25 -16.29 6.02
N ILE A 237 9.39 -16.40 6.70
CA ILE A 237 9.41 -16.46 8.15
C ILE A 237 8.99 -15.11 8.73
N GLN A 238 8.01 -15.16 9.64
CA GLN A 238 7.61 -14.04 10.47
C GLN A 238 8.33 -14.18 11.80
N LEU A 239 9.15 -13.20 12.14
CA LEU A 239 9.88 -13.18 13.39
C LEU A 239 8.91 -12.98 14.56
N GLN A 240 9.16 -13.67 15.67
CA GLN A 240 8.36 -13.49 16.88
C GLN A 240 8.21 -12.01 17.26
N LYS A 241 7.00 -11.60 17.66
CA LYS A 241 6.72 -10.23 18.11
C LYS A 241 7.53 -9.88 19.36
N VAL A 242 8.09 -8.68 19.39
CA VAL A 242 8.87 -8.14 20.52
C VAL A 242 8.02 -8.01 21.80
N PRO A 243 8.66 -7.85 22.98
CA PRO A 243 7.96 -7.56 24.23
C PRO A 243 7.07 -6.33 24.11
N VAL A 244 5.90 -6.32 24.76
CA VAL A 244 4.88 -5.26 24.60
C VAL A 244 5.45 -3.86 24.85
N ARG A 245 6.32 -3.71 25.84
CA ARG A 245 6.98 -2.44 26.19
C ARG A 245 7.91 -1.90 25.08
N LEU A 246 8.30 -2.73 24.13
CA LEU A 246 9.16 -2.38 22.98
C LEU A 246 8.39 -2.28 21.65
N ARG A 247 7.05 -2.43 21.66
CA ARG A 247 6.22 -2.44 20.45
C ARG A 247 5.86 -1.06 19.89
N HIS A 248 6.27 0.04 20.51
CA HIS A 248 5.91 1.36 19.98
C HIS A 248 6.76 1.69 18.74
N ASP A 249 6.09 2.05 17.65
CA ASP A 249 6.72 2.47 16.39
C ASP A 249 7.22 3.92 16.45
N THR A 250 7.84 4.32 17.55
CA THR A 250 8.47 5.64 17.68
C THR A 250 9.99 5.48 17.73
N GLN A 251 10.70 6.34 16.99
CA GLN A 251 12.16 6.43 17.06
C GLN A 251 12.66 6.74 18.49
N GLU A 252 11.77 7.21 19.37
CA GLU A 252 12.03 7.46 20.78
C GLU A 252 12.45 6.20 21.57
N ILE A 253 11.97 5.01 21.20
CA ILE A 253 12.38 3.76 21.88
C ILE A 253 13.88 3.50 21.69
N ILE A 254 14.43 3.84 20.52
CA ILE A 254 15.84 3.60 20.20
C ILE A 254 16.77 4.60 20.91
N ASN A 255 16.22 5.61 21.59
CA ASN A 255 17.02 6.59 22.32
C ASN A 255 17.92 5.88 23.37
N PRO A 256 19.24 6.08 23.33
CA PRO A 256 20.17 5.44 24.26
C PRO A 256 19.82 5.65 25.74
N ASN A 257 19.31 6.83 26.12
CA ASN A 257 18.93 7.12 27.50
C ASN A 257 17.70 6.30 27.94
N THR A 258 16.75 6.07 27.03
CA THR A 258 15.59 5.22 27.28
C THR A 258 16.03 3.76 27.43
N LEU A 259 16.87 3.28 26.51
CA LEU A 259 17.40 1.91 26.55
C LEU A 259 18.23 1.64 27.81
N LEU A 260 19.04 2.60 28.27
CA LEU A 260 19.78 2.50 29.53
C LEU A 260 18.86 2.32 30.74
N ARG A 261 17.70 2.99 30.78
CA ARG A 261 16.71 2.76 31.84
C ARG A 261 16.11 1.37 31.75
N PHE A 262 15.81 0.91 30.53
CA PHE A 262 15.30 -0.44 30.31
C PHE A 262 16.29 -1.55 30.72
N THR A 263 17.60 -1.30 30.70
CA THR A 263 18.57 -2.30 31.22
C THR A 263 18.47 -2.54 32.72
N GLN A 264 17.87 -1.62 33.48
CA GLN A 264 17.64 -1.80 34.92
C GLN A 264 16.45 -2.73 35.21
N ASP A 265 15.61 -2.97 34.21
CA ASP A 265 14.47 -3.87 34.29
C ASP A 265 14.91 -5.28 33.84
N THR A 266 15.22 -6.13 34.82
CA THR A 266 15.69 -7.49 34.58
C THR A 266 14.65 -8.36 33.87
N GLU A 267 13.35 -8.11 34.10
CA GLU A 267 12.28 -8.86 33.45
C GLU A 267 12.24 -8.53 31.94
N LEU A 268 12.35 -7.24 31.61
CA LEU A 268 12.37 -6.79 30.21
C LEU A 268 13.61 -7.29 29.46
N VAL A 269 14.79 -7.29 30.10
CA VAL A 269 16.01 -7.83 29.51
C VAL A 269 15.86 -9.33 29.24
N GLN A 270 15.30 -10.10 30.19
CA GLN A 270 15.04 -11.52 29.98
C GLN A 270 14.07 -11.77 28.81
N GLN A 271 12.96 -11.01 28.74
CA GLN A 271 12.01 -11.12 27.61
C GLN A 271 12.67 -10.79 26.26
N ALA A 272 13.60 -9.82 26.24
CA ALA A 272 14.40 -9.49 25.06
C ALA A 272 15.36 -10.62 24.67
N GLU A 273 15.99 -11.29 25.64
CA GLU A 273 16.85 -12.48 25.41
C GLU A 273 16.06 -13.66 24.85
N GLU A 274 14.87 -13.92 25.39
CA GLU A 274 13.96 -14.95 24.89
C GLU A 274 13.53 -14.65 23.45
N THR A 275 13.17 -13.39 23.16
CA THR A 275 12.79 -12.93 21.81
C THR A 275 13.92 -13.17 20.79
N ILE A 276 15.14 -12.75 21.09
CA ILE A 276 16.29 -12.98 20.19
C ILE A 276 16.57 -14.48 20.04
N THR A 277 16.40 -15.27 21.10
CA THR A 277 16.59 -16.72 21.04
C THR A 277 15.61 -17.39 20.08
N GLU A 278 14.35 -16.97 20.07
CA GLU A 278 13.36 -17.47 19.10
C GLU A 278 13.66 -16.99 17.68
N TRP A 279 14.04 -15.72 17.47
CA TRP A 279 14.48 -15.26 16.15
C TRP A 279 15.64 -16.09 15.60
N MET A 280 16.63 -16.38 16.45
CA MET A 280 17.75 -17.25 16.08
C MET A 280 17.29 -18.66 15.70
N LYS A 281 16.30 -19.23 16.37
CA LYS A 281 15.73 -20.55 16.01
C LYS A 281 14.98 -20.50 14.69
N GLU A 282 14.16 -19.49 14.48
CA GLU A 282 13.38 -19.28 13.24
C GLU A 282 14.32 -19.11 12.04
N ILE A 283 15.35 -18.26 12.17
CA ILE A 283 16.37 -18.05 11.13
C ILE A 283 17.20 -19.33 10.90
N ASN A 284 17.51 -20.12 11.92
CA ASN A 284 18.19 -21.40 11.70
C ASN A 284 17.28 -22.44 11.01
N SER A 285 15.98 -22.41 11.29
CA SER A 285 14.99 -23.24 10.61
C SER A 285 14.91 -22.91 9.11
N PHE A 286 14.91 -21.62 8.76
CA PHE A 286 15.06 -21.14 7.37
C PHE A 286 16.21 -21.84 6.64
N TYR A 287 17.42 -21.76 7.23
CA TYR A 287 18.62 -22.32 6.62
C TYR A 287 18.53 -23.85 6.46
N ARG A 288 17.91 -24.53 7.42
CA ARG A 288 17.68 -25.98 7.33
C ARG A 288 16.71 -26.33 6.20
N LYS A 289 15.57 -25.64 6.09
CA LYS A 289 14.58 -25.83 5.00
C LYS A 289 15.24 -25.58 3.64
N SER A 290 15.98 -24.48 3.51
CA SER A 290 16.68 -24.12 2.27
C SER A 290 17.72 -25.16 1.83
N THR A 291 18.48 -25.71 2.78
CA THR A 291 19.47 -26.77 2.51
C THR A 291 18.79 -28.06 2.06
N LEU A 292 17.69 -28.45 2.73
CA LEU A 292 16.95 -29.66 2.40
C LEU A 292 16.33 -29.60 1.00
N VAL A 293 15.68 -28.49 0.64
CA VAL A 293 15.09 -28.29 -0.69
C VAL A 293 16.14 -28.49 -1.78
N ARG A 294 17.34 -27.94 -1.58
CA ARG A 294 18.44 -28.04 -2.54
C ARG A 294 18.99 -29.46 -2.70
N GLN A 295 18.96 -30.27 -1.65
CA GLN A 295 19.43 -31.66 -1.71
C GLN A 295 18.46 -32.58 -2.45
N ILE A 296 17.16 -32.30 -2.37
CA ILE A 296 16.11 -33.10 -3.03
C ILE A 296 16.03 -32.78 -4.53
N SER A 297 16.49 -31.61 -4.95
CA SER A 297 16.35 -31.09 -6.30
C SER A 297 17.51 -31.48 -7.25
N SER A 298 18.01 -32.73 -7.21
CA SER A 298 19.21 -33.15 -7.97
C SER A 298 19.09 -33.04 -9.49
N ASP A 299 17.87 -33.01 -10.03
CA ASP A 299 17.57 -32.88 -11.46
C ASP A 299 17.07 -31.47 -11.85
N SER A 300 17.60 -30.43 -11.21
CA SER A 300 17.17 -29.03 -11.44
C SER A 300 17.75 -28.43 -12.71
N GLY A 301 16.90 -27.82 -13.53
CA GLY A 301 17.31 -27.08 -14.72
C GLY A 301 17.75 -25.64 -14.42
N PRO A 302 18.35 -24.92 -15.39
CA PRO A 302 18.74 -23.51 -15.23
C PRO A 302 17.62 -22.58 -14.75
N LEU A 303 16.37 -22.84 -15.15
CA LEU A 303 15.21 -22.05 -14.70
C LEU A 303 14.87 -22.30 -13.23
N ASP A 304 15.06 -23.53 -12.75
CA ASP A 304 14.81 -23.91 -11.36
C ASP A 304 15.86 -23.28 -10.44
N GLU A 305 17.12 -23.22 -10.87
CA GLU A 305 18.18 -22.48 -10.15
C GLU A 305 17.86 -20.98 -10.05
N ILE A 306 17.43 -20.35 -11.15
CA ILE A 306 17.01 -18.95 -11.13
C ILE A 306 15.85 -18.74 -10.15
N LYS A 307 14.87 -19.66 -10.16
CA LYS A 307 13.73 -19.63 -9.25
C LYS A 307 14.20 -19.74 -7.81
N TYR A 308 14.98 -20.76 -7.47
CA TYR A 308 15.51 -20.99 -6.13
C TYR A 308 16.24 -19.76 -5.57
N TRP A 309 17.22 -19.22 -6.29
CA TRP A 309 17.99 -18.07 -5.79
C TRP A 309 17.15 -16.81 -5.66
N ARG A 310 16.12 -16.64 -6.51
CA ARG A 310 15.15 -15.56 -6.34
C ARG A 310 14.37 -15.69 -5.04
N GLU A 311 13.84 -16.88 -4.76
CA GLU A 311 13.09 -17.16 -3.53
C GLU A 311 13.96 -16.90 -2.30
N GLN A 312 15.24 -17.31 -2.34
CA GLN A 312 16.20 -17.01 -1.27
C GLN A 312 16.40 -15.50 -1.07
N VAL A 313 16.54 -14.72 -2.14
CA VAL A 313 16.66 -13.25 -2.07
C VAL A 313 15.40 -12.62 -1.47
N VAL A 314 14.21 -13.08 -1.83
CA VAL A 314 12.94 -12.58 -1.27
C VAL A 314 12.85 -12.89 0.22
N GLN A 315 13.08 -14.14 0.63
CA GLN A 315 12.99 -14.57 2.02
C GLN A 315 14.01 -13.86 2.92
N LEU A 316 15.26 -13.74 2.47
CA LEU A 316 16.30 -13.03 3.22
C LEU A 316 16.02 -11.53 3.31
N ASN A 317 15.54 -10.87 2.24
CA ASN A 317 15.13 -9.47 2.31
C ASN A 317 13.99 -9.28 3.32
N HIS A 318 13.01 -10.19 3.36
CA HIS A 318 11.89 -10.11 4.29
C HIS A 318 12.35 -10.16 5.75
N ILE A 319 13.22 -11.11 6.09
CA ILE A 319 13.83 -11.21 7.43
C ILE A 319 14.61 -9.93 7.76
N MET A 320 15.47 -9.47 6.84
CA MET A 320 16.26 -8.25 7.05
C MET A 320 15.39 -7.00 7.23
N ASN A 321 14.26 -6.90 6.54
CA ASN A 321 13.33 -5.78 6.68
C ASN A 321 12.61 -5.80 8.04
N GLN A 322 12.17 -6.98 8.50
CA GLN A 322 11.63 -7.11 9.85
C GLN A 322 12.67 -6.65 10.90
N LEU A 323 13.93 -7.08 10.78
CA LEU A 323 14.99 -6.70 11.73
C LEU A 323 15.32 -5.20 11.72
N ARG A 324 14.95 -4.47 10.67
CA ARG A 324 15.13 -3.01 10.56
C ARG A 324 14.02 -2.22 11.26
N LEU A 325 12.91 -2.85 11.61
CA LEU A 325 11.81 -2.19 12.30
C LEU A 325 12.32 -1.57 13.61
N PRO A 326 11.86 -0.36 13.99
CA PRO A 326 12.38 0.34 15.15
C PRO A 326 12.27 -0.48 16.45
N SER A 327 11.14 -1.14 16.62
CA SER A 327 10.83 -2.07 17.71
C SER A 327 11.79 -3.26 17.77
N ASN A 328 12.12 -3.87 16.62
CA ASN A 328 13.07 -4.98 16.56
C ASN A 328 14.52 -4.54 16.82
N ARG A 329 14.91 -3.37 16.31
CA ARG A 329 16.23 -2.78 16.59
C ARG A 329 16.40 -2.45 18.07
N ALA A 330 15.33 -2.02 18.74
CA ALA A 330 15.36 -1.74 20.18
C ALA A 330 15.75 -2.96 21.01
N VAL A 331 15.23 -4.16 20.68
CA VAL A 331 15.62 -5.42 21.34
C VAL A 331 17.12 -5.67 21.20
N ILE A 332 17.64 -5.55 19.98
CA ILE A 332 19.06 -5.77 19.69
C ILE A 332 19.93 -4.76 20.46
N TYR A 333 19.54 -3.48 20.48
CA TYR A 333 20.30 -2.45 21.19
C TYR A 333 20.22 -2.59 22.70
N LEU A 334 19.05 -2.93 23.25
CA LEU A 334 18.88 -3.19 24.66
C LEU A 334 19.85 -4.28 25.14
N LEU A 335 19.90 -5.42 24.42
CA LEU A 335 20.79 -6.53 24.79
C LEU A 335 22.27 -6.18 24.63
N ASN A 336 22.63 -5.36 23.63
CA ASN A 336 24.01 -4.88 23.48
C ASN A 336 24.43 -3.97 24.64
N ILE A 337 23.56 -3.05 25.08
CA ILE A 337 23.83 -2.15 26.21
C ILE A 337 23.86 -2.94 27.52
N ALA A 338 22.95 -3.90 27.69
CA ALA A 338 22.94 -4.82 28.84
C ALA A 338 24.11 -5.82 28.84
N THR A 339 24.94 -5.84 27.79
CA THR A 339 26.05 -6.79 27.62
C THR A 339 25.64 -8.26 27.73
N SER A 340 24.43 -8.58 27.27
CA SER A 340 23.90 -9.95 27.32
C SER A 340 24.75 -10.90 26.46
N PRO A 341 25.04 -12.13 26.91
CA PRO A 341 25.75 -13.12 26.09
C PRO A 341 25.00 -13.47 24.81
N ARG A 342 23.66 -13.35 24.80
CA ARG A 342 22.83 -13.57 23.59
C ARG A 342 23.12 -12.57 22.48
N SER A 343 23.58 -11.36 22.82
CA SER A 343 23.98 -10.37 21.82
C SER A 343 25.21 -10.80 21.00
N LEU A 344 26.10 -11.61 21.59
CA LEU A 344 27.25 -12.16 20.89
C LEU A 344 26.85 -13.28 19.93
N GLU A 345 25.98 -14.20 20.38
CA GLU A 345 25.42 -15.26 19.54
C GLU A 345 24.65 -14.68 18.34
N TRP A 346 23.82 -13.66 18.60
CA TRP A 346 23.08 -12.95 17.57
C TRP A 346 23.99 -12.37 16.48
N ARG A 347 25.15 -11.82 16.85
CA ARG A 347 26.09 -11.19 15.90
C ARG A 347 26.59 -12.17 14.84
N GLU A 348 26.82 -13.43 15.20
CA GLU A 348 27.23 -14.45 14.24
C GLU A 348 26.10 -14.79 13.25
N ILE A 349 24.85 -14.83 13.73
CA ILE A 349 23.68 -15.05 12.87
C ILE A 349 23.43 -13.84 11.94
N ASP A 350 23.54 -12.62 12.45
CA ASP A 350 23.38 -11.39 11.67
C ASP A 350 24.45 -11.26 10.57
N LYS A 351 25.70 -11.62 10.90
CA LYS A 351 26.79 -11.71 9.93
C LYS A 351 26.48 -12.74 8.84
N LYS A 352 26.02 -13.93 9.23
CA LYS A 352 25.65 -14.99 8.28
C LYS A 352 24.48 -14.56 7.38
N LEU A 353 23.46 -13.90 7.92
CA LEU A 353 22.35 -13.33 7.14
C LEU A 353 22.86 -12.37 6.08
N THR A 354 23.74 -11.44 6.47
CA THR A 354 24.33 -10.45 5.55
C THR A 354 25.14 -11.12 4.44
N GLN A 355 25.97 -12.13 4.79
CA GLN A 355 26.75 -12.90 3.81
C GLN A 355 25.84 -13.66 2.84
N SER A 356 24.89 -14.44 3.35
CA SER A 356 23.93 -15.19 2.54
C SER A 356 23.11 -14.29 1.62
N MET A 357 22.75 -13.08 2.08
CA MET A 357 22.02 -12.12 1.26
C MET A 357 22.84 -11.64 0.06
N ASN A 358 24.12 -11.33 0.28
CA ASN A 358 25.02 -10.91 -0.79
C ASN A 358 25.26 -12.04 -1.78
N GLU A 359 25.57 -13.25 -1.28
CA GLU A 359 25.74 -14.45 -2.10
C GLU A 359 24.51 -14.74 -2.96
N ALA A 360 23.30 -14.73 -2.36
CA ALA A 360 22.07 -14.98 -3.09
C ALA A 360 21.80 -13.93 -4.18
N ARG A 361 22.08 -12.65 -3.91
CA ARG A 361 21.97 -11.58 -4.91
C ARG A 361 22.94 -11.76 -6.06
N ASP A 362 24.19 -12.12 -5.77
CA ASP A 362 25.21 -12.27 -6.79
C ASP A 362 24.96 -13.50 -7.66
N HIS A 363 24.57 -14.64 -7.06
CA HIS A 363 24.12 -15.81 -7.81
C HIS A 363 22.90 -15.51 -8.67
N TYR A 364 21.89 -14.83 -8.13
CA TYR A 364 20.70 -14.46 -8.91
C TYR A 364 21.06 -13.56 -10.10
N LYS A 365 21.89 -12.53 -9.90
CA LYS A 365 22.36 -11.65 -10.99
C LYS A 365 23.12 -12.43 -12.06
N PHE A 366 24.04 -13.30 -11.65
CA PHE A 366 24.82 -14.13 -12.57
C PHE A 366 23.90 -15.03 -13.41
N LEU A 367 23.00 -15.77 -12.76
CA LEU A 367 22.05 -16.65 -13.43
C LEU A 367 21.11 -15.88 -14.36
N MET A 368 20.72 -14.65 -13.98
CA MET A 368 19.91 -13.80 -14.84
C MET A 368 20.63 -13.36 -16.12
N ILE A 369 21.96 -13.20 -16.08
CA ILE A 369 22.77 -12.96 -17.28
C ILE A 369 22.79 -14.23 -18.15
N VAL A 370 23.06 -15.39 -17.55
CA VAL A 370 23.07 -16.69 -18.25
C VAL A 370 21.71 -16.96 -18.93
N ALA A 371 20.61 -16.69 -18.24
CA ALA A 371 19.25 -16.88 -18.75
C ALA A 371 18.99 -16.17 -20.09
N LYS A 372 19.64 -15.03 -20.35
CA LYS A 372 19.50 -14.31 -21.62
C LYS A 372 20.06 -15.12 -22.79
N HIS A 373 21.12 -15.89 -22.56
CA HIS A 373 21.78 -16.72 -23.55
C HIS A 373 21.14 -18.11 -23.71
N VAL A 374 20.55 -18.66 -22.63
CA VAL A 374 19.86 -19.97 -22.65
C VAL A 374 18.38 -19.84 -23.06
N GLY A 375 17.78 -18.65 -22.91
CA GLY A 375 16.39 -18.37 -23.26
C GLY A 375 15.94 -18.76 -24.68
N PRO A 376 16.78 -18.70 -25.75
CA PRO A 376 16.40 -19.23 -27.06
C PRO A 376 16.12 -20.74 -27.07
N LEU A 377 16.78 -21.53 -26.22
CA LEU A 377 16.59 -22.98 -26.15
C LEU A 377 15.21 -23.35 -25.57
N TYR A 378 14.66 -22.51 -24.71
CA TYR A 378 13.31 -22.67 -24.16
C TYR A 378 12.21 -22.11 -25.07
N ARG A 379 12.57 -21.43 -26.17
CA ARG A 379 11.62 -20.81 -27.12
C ARG A 379 11.42 -21.63 -28.40
N ASN A 380 12.36 -22.50 -28.74
CA ASN A 380 12.33 -23.27 -29.97
C ASN A 380 11.92 -24.71 -29.65
N ASP A 381 10.75 -25.13 -30.13
CA ASP A 381 10.37 -26.55 -30.13
C ASP A 381 11.24 -27.27 -31.17
N PRO A 382 12.07 -28.27 -30.79
CA PRO A 382 12.90 -29.01 -31.73
C PRO A 382 12.09 -29.74 -32.81
N ASN A 383 10.77 -29.91 -32.62
CA ASN A 383 9.87 -30.54 -33.58
C ASN A 383 9.10 -29.56 -34.49
N SER A 384 9.37 -28.25 -34.42
CA SER A 384 8.66 -27.22 -35.21
C SER A 384 9.15 -27.05 -36.67
N ARG A 385 9.78 -28.07 -37.25
CA ARG A 385 10.22 -28.08 -38.66
C ARG A 385 9.21 -28.71 -39.60
#